data_AF-A0A838GEG9-F1
#
_entry.id   AF-A0A838GEG9-F1
#
_cell.length_a   1.000
_cell.length_b   1.000
_cell.length_c   1.000
_cell.angle_alpha   90.00
_cell.angle_beta   90.00
_cell.angle_gamma   90.00
#
_symmetry.space_group_name_H-M   'P 1'
#
loop_
_entity.id
_entity.type
_entity.pdbx_description
1 polymer ?
#
loop_
_entity_poly.entity_id
_entity_poly.type
_entity_poly.pdbx_seq_one_letter_code
_entity_poly.pdbx_strand_id
1 'polypeptide(L)'
;MVLGSDRSESHDKSLVLELKDSNGERWFLKYPRDKARFQREVTAYETVLASLGDRVPRMVGSSLRYQCLLIAAAPGALAADGPGANDPIVHRAAGVWLADLHASAPAEPATEMVGAKFQRRSASLIARTVDLLEPSEVEFVRRATMEIPERSESVTVPCHRDYSPRNWMVDEHGTLRVIDFGLAGWDLAVRDFSRLAHRIWLFRPELREAFFSGYGRQLDEVEDRQLDGFVVMSAVRVMLRAHNQNDRAAVQRERRLLARLNAVSAGG
;
A
#
# COMPACT_ATOMS: atom_id res chain seq x y z
N MET A 1 -22.20 14.92 -16.97
CA MET A 1 -20.73 14.76 -16.88
C MET A 1 -20.22 14.33 -18.23
N VAL A 2 -19.05 14.83 -18.65
CA VAL A 2 -18.34 14.45 -19.87
C VAL A 2 -17.10 13.64 -19.52
N LEU A 3 -16.72 12.70 -20.39
CA LEU A 3 -15.49 11.92 -20.22
C LEU A 3 -14.27 12.82 -20.47
N GLY A 4 -13.34 12.84 -19.51
CA GLY A 4 -12.08 13.57 -19.60
C GLY A 4 -10.94 12.70 -20.14
N SER A 5 -10.51 11.70 -19.35
CA SER A 5 -9.37 10.84 -19.71
C SER A 5 -9.44 9.47 -19.04
N ASP A 6 -8.81 8.47 -19.65
CA ASP A 6 -8.55 7.17 -19.02
C ASP A 6 -7.34 7.29 -18.08
N ARG A 7 -7.53 6.89 -16.82
CA ARG A 7 -6.54 6.90 -15.73
C ARG A 7 -6.24 5.49 -15.22
N SER A 8 -6.60 4.46 -15.98
CA SER A 8 -6.39 3.06 -15.61
C SER A 8 -4.90 2.73 -15.54
N GLU A 9 -4.49 2.02 -14.49
CA GLU A 9 -3.15 1.45 -14.44
C GLU A 9 -3.03 0.24 -15.38
N SER A 10 -1.83 0.02 -15.93
CA SER A 10 -1.53 -1.02 -16.94
C SER A 10 -1.71 -2.48 -16.48
N HIS A 11 -2.05 -2.72 -15.21
CA HIS A 11 -2.18 -4.08 -14.64
C HIS A 11 -3.61 -4.64 -14.68
N ASP A 12 -4.50 -3.99 -15.43
CA ASP A 12 -5.85 -4.46 -15.80
C ASP A 12 -6.78 -4.81 -14.62
N LYS A 13 -6.52 -4.30 -13.41
CA LYS A 13 -7.35 -4.63 -12.23
C LYS A 13 -8.60 -3.78 -12.09
N SER A 14 -8.62 -2.62 -12.72
CA SER A 14 -9.72 -1.67 -12.69
C SER A 14 -9.63 -0.71 -13.86
N LEU A 15 -10.77 -0.39 -14.46
CA LEU A 15 -10.90 0.77 -15.34
C LEU A 15 -11.17 2.01 -14.48
N VAL A 16 -10.41 3.09 -14.67
CA VAL A 16 -10.58 4.35 -13.95
C VAL A 16 -10.74 5.47 -14.97
N LEU A 17 -11.90 6.12 -14.97
CA LEU A 17 -12.22 7.20 -15.90
C LEU A 17 -12.32 8.52 -15.13
N GLU A 18 -11.58 9.52 -15.57
CA GLU A 18 -11.79 10.90 -15.14
C GLU A 18 -12.98 11.49 -15.89
N LEU A 19 -13.92 12.07 -15.15
CA LEU A 19 -15.10 12.76 -15.64
C LEU A 19 -15.08 14.22 -15.20
N LYS A 20 -15.72 15.10 -15.97
CA LYS A 20 -15.95 16.50 -15.59
C LYS A 20 -17.44 16.82 -15.61
N ASP A 21 -17.94 17.56 -14.63
CA ASP A 21 -19.31 18.08 -14.67
C ASP A 21 -19.42 19.43 -15.40
N SER A 22 -20.62 20.02 -15.40
CA SER A 22 -20.90 21.31 -16.05
C SER A 22 -20.17 22.49 -15.40
N ASN A 23 -19.74 22.35 -14.15
CA ASN A 23 -18.99 23.37 -13.41
C ASN A 23 -17.47 23.17 -13.55
N GLY A 24 -17.04 22.12 -14.26
CA GLY A 24 -15.64 21.76 -14.42
C GLY A 24 -15.06 20.97 -13.24
N GLU A 25 -15.87 20.57 -12.26
CA GLU A 25 -15.39 19.72 -11.16
C GLU A 25 -15.03 18.33 -11.69
N ARG A 26 -13.95 17.76 -11.15
CA ARG A 26 -13.42 16.47 -11.55
C ARG A 26 -13.96 15.35 -10.67
N TRP A 27 -14.27 14.24 -11.32
CA TRP A 27 -14.76 13.02 -10.69
C TRP A 27 -14.02 11.82 -11.26
N PHE A 28 -13.93 10.75 -10.50
CA PHE A 28 -13.32 9.49 -10.91
C PHE A 28 -14.33 8.37 -10.80
N LEU A 29 -14.65 7.77 -11.94
CA LEU A 29 -15.48 6.58 -12.02
C LEU A 29 -14.57 5.36 -12.08
N LYS A 30 -14.61 4.53 -11.03
CA LYS A 30 -13.82 3.30 -10.92
C LYS A 30 -14.71 2.09 -11.18
N TYR A 31 -14.22 1.19 -12.03
CA TYR A 31 -14.79 -0.13 -12.29
C TYR A 31 -13.76 -1.20 -11.91
N PRO A 32 -13.76 -1.70 -10.66
CA PRO A 32 -12.99 -2.87 -10.30
C PRO A 32 -13.44 -4.09 -11.11
N ARG A 33 -12.49 -4.88 -11.64
CA ARG A 33 -12.83 -6.06 -12.48
C ARG A 33 -13.37 -7.27 -11.72
N ASP A 34 -13.42 -7.19 -10.38
CA ASP A 34 -13.90 -8.28 -9.53
C ASP A 34 -14.75 -7.75 -8.38
N LYS A 35 -15.85 -8.45 -8.08
CA LYS A 35 -16.85 -8.07 -7.07
C LYS A 35 -16.24 -7.92 -5.67
N ALA A 36 -15.26 -8.76 -5.31
CA ALA A 36 -14.63 -8.66 -4.00
C ALA A 36 -13.72 -7.43 -3.88
N ARG A 37 -13.18 -6.90 -4.98
CA ARG A 37 -12.46 -5.61 -4.99
C ARG A 37 -13.42 -4.45 -4.82
N PHE A 38 -14.51 -4.45 -5.59
CA PHE A 38 -15.57 -3.45 -5.48
C PHE A 38 -16.11 -3.37 -4.04
N GLN A 39 -16.52 -4.51 -3.49
CA GLN A 39 -17.07 -4.55 -2.13
C GLN A 39 -16.07 -4.06 -1.09
N ARG A 40 -14.79 -4.42 -1.22
CA ARG A 40 -13.74 -3.98 -0.29
C ARG A 40 -13.59 -2.46 -0.28
N GLU A 41 -13.54 -1.85 -1.46
CA GLU A 41 -13.33 -0.40 -1.56
C GLU A 41 -14.56 0.37 -1.04
N VAL A 42 -15.77 -0.06 -1.40
CA VAL A 42 -17.02 0.52 -0.87
C VAL A 42 -17.08 0.39 0.65
N THR A 43 -16.83 -0.80 1.20
CA THR A 43 -16.82 -1.02 2.65
C THR A 43 -15.76 -0.16 3.35
N ALA A 44 -14.60 0.09 2.73
CA ALA A 44 -13.60 1.00 3.30
C ALA A 44 -14.15 2.42 3.46
N TYR A 45 -14.79 2.96 2.42
CA TYR A 45 -15.43 4.28 2.46
C TYR A 45 -16.56 4.38 3.49
N GLU A 46 -17.37 3.32 3.62
CA GLU A 46 -18.53 3.30 4.52
C GLU A 46 -18.18 3.08 5.99
N THR A 47 -16.95 2.64 6.30
CA THR A 47 -16.53 2.29 7.68
C THR A 47 -15.38 3.16 8.15
N VAL A 48 -14.15 2.71 7.92
CA VAL A 48 -12.93 3.24 8.55
C VAL A 48 -12.57 4.63 8.05
N LEU A 49 -12.84 4.92 6.77
CA LEU A 49 -12.44 6.19 6.15
C LEU A 49 -13.34 7.37 6.53
N ALA A 50 -14.54 7.13 7.04
CA ALA A 50 -15.48 8.19 7.41
C ALA A 50 -14.89 9.12 8.50
N SER A 51 -14.09 8.58 9.42
CA SER A 51 -13.41 9.35 10.47
C SER A 51 -12.30 10.28 9.97
N LEU A 52 -11.79 10.05 8.76
CA LEU A 52 -10.69 10.83 8.20
C LEU A 52 -11.15 12.13 7.52
N GLY A 53 -12.46 12.33 7.40
CA GLY A 53 -13.07 13.57 6.93
C GLY A 53 -12.64 13.94 5.51
N ASP A 54 -12.24 15.18 5.31
CA ASP A 54 -11.82 15.71 4.01
C ASP A 54 -10.40 15.26 3.59
N ARG A 55 -9.71 14.46 4.41
CA ARG A 55 -8.39 13.89 4.09
C ARG A 55 -8.45 12.63 3.24
N VAL A 56 -9.65 12.25 2.81
CA VAL A 56 -9.91 11.20 1.83
C VAL A 56 -10.89 11.74 0.77
N PRO A 57 -10.82 11.27 -0.49
CA PRO A 57 -11.83 11.57 -1.50
C PRO A 57 -13.24 11.22 -1.02
N ARG A 58 -14.22 12.06 -1.34
CA ARG A 58 -15.62 11.74 -1.06
C ARG A 58 -16.12 10.71 -2.08
N MET A 59 -16.58 9.54 -1.60
CA MET A 59 -17.38 8.63 -2.43
C MET A 59 -18.78 9.23 -2.62
N VAL A 60 -19.11 9.57 -3.86
CA VAL A 60 -20.40 10.20 -4.22
C VAL A 60 -21.51 9.17 -4.27
N GLY A 61 -21.18 7.97 -4.73
CA GLY A 61 -22.11 6.86 -4.83
C GLY A 61 -21.43 5.61 -5.36
N SER A 62 -22.10 4.48 -5.19
CA SER A 62 -21.68 3.18 -5.70
C SER A 62 -22.87 2.46 -6.34
N SER A 63 -22.58 1.51 -7.23
CA SER A 63 -23.60 0.67 -7.84
C SER A 63 -23.17 -0.79 -7.79
N LEU A 64 -23.88 -1.59 -7.01
CA LEU A 64 -23.66 -3.04 -6.98
C LEU A 64 -24.00 -3.70 -8.32
N ARG A 65 -25.02 -3.20 -9.03
CA ARG A 65 -25.43 -3.72 -10.35
C ARG A 65 -24.32 -3.60 -11.38
N TYR A 66 -23.61 -2.47 -11.39
CA TYR A 66 -22.53 -2.19 -12.33
C TYR A 66 -21.13 -2.40 -11.74
N GLN A 67 -21.04 -2.76 -10.46
CA GLN A 67 -19.81 -2.92 -9.68
C GLN A 67 -18.86 -1.72 -9.84
N CYS A 68 -19.39 -0.51 -9.71
CA CYS A 68 -18.63 0.72 -9.90
C CYS A 68 -18.88 1.72 -8.77
N LEU A 69 -17.93 2.63 -8.59
CA LEU A 69 -18.02 3.72 -7.63
C LEU A 69 -17.58 5.03 -8.26
N LEU A 70 -18.27 6.11 -7.89
CA LEU A 70 -17.97 7.48 -8.31
C LEU A 70 -17.37 8.22 -7.12
N ILE A 71 -16.20 8.82 -7.33
CA ILE A 71 -15.41 9.48 -6.30
C ILE A 71 -15.13 10.92 -6.74
N ALA A 72 -15.22 11.89 -5.82
CA ALA A 72 -14.80 13.27 -6.07
C ALA A 72 -13.27 13.36 -6.18
N ALA A 73 -12.74 14.21 -7.07
CA ALA A 73 -11.31 14.43 -7.11
C ALA A 73 -10.79 15.02 -5.79
N ALA A 74 -9.71 14.44 -5.25
CA ALA A 74 -9.00 15.05 -4.13
C ALA A 74 -8.26 16.31 -4.61
N PRO A 75 -8.31 17.42 -3.85
CA PRO A 75 -7.48 18.60 -4.08
C PRO A 75 -5.99 18.27 -4.01
N GLY A 76 -5.18 19.07 -4.73
CA GLY A 76 -3.72 19.01 -4.71
C GLY A 76 -3.10 18.27 -5.89
N ALA A 77 -1.79 18.05 -5.78
CA ALA A 77 -0.97 17.34 -6.74
C ALA A 77 -0.41 16.04 -6.14
N LEU A 78 -0.14 15.06 -6.99
CA LEU A 78 0.49 13.80 -6.57
C LEU A 78 1.91 14.07 -6.05
N ALA A 79 2.20 13.60 -4.84
CA ALA A 79 3.53 13.71 -4.26
C ALA A 79 4.59 12.98 -5.12
N ALA A 80 4.21 11.88 -5.78
CA ALA A 80 5.07 11.14 -6.71
C ALA A 80 5.51 11.93 -7.94
N ASP A 81 4.71 12.90 -8.39
CA ASP A 81 4.98 13.65 -9.64
C ASP A 81 5.79 14.93 -9.38
N GLY A 82 6.10 15.23 -8.12
CA GLY A 82 6.80 16.45 -7.71
C GLY A 82 7.84 16.21 -6.62
N PRO A 83 8.31 17.27 -5.95
CA PRO A 83 9.30 17.15 -4.87
C PRO A 83 8.75 16.42 -3.64
N GLY A 84 7.42 16.34 -3.48
CA GLY A 84 6.75 15.79 -2.31
C GLY A 84 7.15 14.34 -1.96
N ALA A 85 7.50 13.51 -2.96
CA ALA A 85 7.98 12.16 -2.72
C ALA A 85 9.26 12.11 -1.87
N ASN A 86 10.05 13.18 -1.90
CA ASN A 86 11.34 13.31 -1.20
C ASN A 86 11.35 14.44 -0.16
N ASP A 87 10.19 14.98 0.20
CA ASP A 87 10.05 16.08 1.14
C ASP A 87 9.79 15.56 2.57
N PRO A 88 10.67 15.82 3.55
CA PRO A 88 10.44 15.44 4.94
C PRO A 88 9.13 15.94 5.54
N ILE A 89 8.64 17.12 5.14
CA ILE A 89 7.36 17.69 5.63
C ILE A 89 6.20 16.81 5.16
N VAL A 90 6.21 16.39 3.90
CA VAL A 90 5.19 15.49 3.33
C VAL A 90 5.25 14.12 3.99
N HIS A 91 6.44 13.57 4.24
CA HIS A 91 6.59 12.29 4.96
C HIS A 91 6.08 12.38 6.40
N ARG A 92 6.33 13.49 7.10
CA ARG A 92 5.76 13.73 8.43
C ARG A 92 4.24 13.80 8.38
N ALA A 93 3.66 14.53 7.43
CA ALA A 93 2.21 14.59 7.25
C ALA A 93 1.61 13.21 6.90
N ALA A 94 2.32 12.41 6.11
CA ALA A 94 1.95 11.04 5.80
C ALA A 94 1.95 10.14 7.06
N GLY A 95 2.96 10.31 7.93
CA GLY A 95 3.01 9.66 9.23
C GLY A 95 1.78 9.98 10.09
N VAL A 96 1.44 11.27 10.21
CA VAL A 96 0.24 11.72 10.97
C VAL A 96 -1.03 11.11 10.39
N TRP A 97 -1.20 11.20 9.06
CA TRP A 97 -2.39 10.66 8.39
C TRP A 97 -2.53 9.15 8.63
N LEU A 98 -1.42 8.40 8.57
CA LEU A 98 -1.48 6.95 8.73
C LEU A 98 -1.73 6.54 10.19
N ALA A 99 -1.22 7.29 11.17
CA ALA A 99 -1.56 7.09 12.57
C ALA A 99 -3.08 7.24 12.80
N ASP A 100 -3.70 8.25 12.19
CA ASP A 100 -5.15 8.45 12.29
C ASP A 100 -5.95 7.33 11.61
N LEU A 101 -5.48 6.80 10.47
CA LEU A 101 -6.10 5.62 9.86
C LEU A 101 -5.99 4.40 10.79
N HIS A 102 -4.81 4.13 11.35
CA HIS A 102 -4.62 2.98 12.23
C HIS A 102 -5.45 3.11 13.54
N ALA A 103 -5.75 4.33 13.96
CA ALA A 103 -6.61 4.64 15.10
C ALA A 103 -8.10 4.83 14.75
N SER A 104 -8.49 4.74 13.47
CA SER A 104 -9.86 5.04 13.02
C SER A 104 -10.90 4.02 13.49
N ALA A 105 -10.46 2.87 13.97
CA ALA A 105 -11.29 1.84 14.58
C ALA A 105 -10.49 1.14 15.68
N PRO A 106 -11.15 0.54 16.69
CA PRO A 106 -10.47 -0.24 17.72
C PRO A 106 -9.63 -1.36 17.10
N ALA A 107 -8.42 -1.55 17.61
CA ALA A 107 -7.56 -2.64 17.17
C ALA A 107 -8.20 -3.99 17.51
N GLU A 108 -8.17 -4.94 16.57
CA GLU A 108 -8.71 -6.29 16.76
C GLU A 108 -7.56 -7.27 17.01
N PRO A 109 -7.72 -8.27 17.90
CA PRO A 109 -6.72 -9.32 18.06
C PRO A 109 -6.36 -9.93 16.71
N ALA A 110 -5.07 -10.01 16.39
CA ALA A 110 -4.60 -10.73 15.23
C ALA A 110 -4.82 -12.22 15.49
N THR A 111 -5.94 -12.72 14.99
CA THR A 111 -6.22 -14.16 15.04
C THR A 111 -5.15 -14.93 14.29
N GLU A 112 -4.96 -16.22 14.62
CA GLU A 112 -4.10 -17.15 13.85
C GLU A 112 -4.38 -17.11 12.34
N MET A 113 -5.60 -16.72 11.94
CA MET A 113 -5.98 -16.52 10.55
C MET A 113 -5.13 -15.47 9.81
N VAL A 114 -4.61 -14.44 10.50
CA VAL A 114 -3.76 -13.41 9.88
C VAL A 114 -2.41 -14.00 9.48
N GLY A 115 -1.75 -14.70 10.41
CA GLY A 115 -0.49 -15.42 10.16
C GLY A 115 -0.68 -16.51 9.09
N ALA A 116 -1.69 -17.36 9.23
CA ALA A 116 -1.99 -18.41 8.26
C ALA A 116 -2.33 -17.84 6.87
N LYS A 117 -3.02 -16.70 6.78
CA LYS A 117 -3.32 -16.03 5.51
C LYS A 117 -2.06 -15.41 4.90
N PHE A 118 -1.16 -14.87 5.71
CA PHE A 118 0.13 -14.38 5.26
C PHE A 118 0.98 -15.53 4.68
N GLN A 119 1.11 -16.63 5.41
CA GLN A 119 1.82 -17.85 4.97
C GLN A 119 1.21 -18.46 3.70
N ARG A 120 -0.12 -18.58 3.61
CA ARG A 120 -0.77 -19.06 2.37
C ARG A 120 -0.49 -18.14 1.18
N ARG A 121 -0.48 -16.82 1.40
CA ARG A 121 -0.15 -15.83 0.36
C ARG A 121 1.32 -15.90 -0.04
N SER A 122 2.25 -16.17 0.88
CA SER A 122 3.68 -16.33 0.55
C SER A 122 3.92 -17.62 -0.22
N ALA A 123 3.37 -18.75 0.24
CA ALA A 123 3.45 -20.03 -0.46
C ALA A 123 2.88 -19.94 -1.90
N SER A 124 1.69 -19.34 -2.07
CA SER A 124 1.10 -19.12 -3.39
C SER A 124 1.95 -18.20 -4.27
N LEU A 125 2.58 -17.18 -3.70
CA LEU A 125 3.46 -16.28 -4.44
C LEU A 125 4.72 -17.01 -4.91
N ILE A 126 5.38 -17.76 -4.03
CA ILE A 126 6.56 -18.58 -4.34
C ILE A 126 6.25 -19.56 -5.47
N ALA A 127 5.12 -20.27 -5.39
CA ALA A 127 4.71 -21.23 -6.42
C ALA A 127 4.55 -20.57 -7.80
N ARG A 128 4.09 -19.31 -7.85
CA ARG A 128 3.95 -18.53 -9.09
C ARG A 128 5.25 -17.93 -9.61
N THR A 129 6.32 -17.98 -8.82
CA THR A 129 7.63 -17.45 -9.16
C THR A 129 8.71 -18.54 -9.21
N VAL A 130 8.31 -19.81 -9.32
CA VAL A 130 9.22 -20.96 -9.32
C VAL A 130 10.24 -20.88 -10.46
N ASP A 131 9.83 -20.41 -11.64
CA ASP A 131 10.71 -20.25 -12.80
C ASP A 131 11.46 -18.91 -12.82
N LEU A 132 11.21 -18.06 -11.82
CA LEU A 132 11.78 -16.70 -11.73
C LEU A 132 12.81 -16.57 -10.61
N LEU A 133 12.66 -17.33 -9.53
CA LEU A 133 13.55 -17.29 -8.37
C LEU A 133 14.54 -18.44 -8.42
N GLU A 134 15.80 -18.15 -8.08
CA GLU A 134 16.81 -19.17 -7.82
C GLU A 134 16.47 -19.95 -6.53
N PRO A 135 16.94 -21.21 -6.37
CA PRO A 135 16.65 -22.01 -5.18
C PRO A 135 17.02 -21.32 -3.84
N SER A 136 18.13 -20.59 -3.81
CA SER A 136 18.56 -19.82 -2.63
C SER A 136 17.66 -18.61 -2.35
N GLU A 137 17.10 -17.97 -3.39
CA GLU A 137 16.11 -16.90 -3.25
C GLU A 137 14.79 -17.46 -2.71
N VAL A 138 14.36 -18.63 -3.18
CA VAL A 138 13.16 -19.31 -2.67
C VAL A 138 13.33 -19.61 -1.17
N GLU A 139 14.47 -20.15 -0.77
CA GLU A 139 14.74 -20.46 0.64
C GLU A 139 14.75 -19.20 1.51
N PHE A 140 15.40 -18.12 1.05
CA PHE A 140 15.36 -16.85 1.74
C PHE A 140 13.93 -16.29 1.88
N VAL A 141 13.13 -16.33 0.81
CA VAL A 141 11.73 -15.86 0.86
C VAL A 141 10.90 -16.72 1.80
N ARG A 142 11.10 -18.05 1.83
CA ARG A 142 10.44 -18.94 2.79
C ARG A 142 10.80 -18.55 4.22
N ARG A 143 12.09 -18.48 4.54
CA ARG A 143 12.58 -18.07 5.86
C ARG A 143 11.98 -16.74 6.30
N ALA A 144 12.15 -15.68 5.51
CA ALA A 144 11.69 -14.34 5.83
C ALA A 144 10.17 -14.19 5.95
N THR A 145 9.38 -15.12 5.41
CA THR A 145 7.91 -15.06 5.45
C THR A 145 7.27 -16.08 6.40
N MET A 146 7.97 -17.16 6.76
CA MET A 146 7.49 -18.16 7.72
C MET A 146 7.96 -17.86 9.15
N GLU A 147 9.13 -17.22 9.32
CA GLU A 147 9.72 -16.93 10.63
C GLU A 147 9.36 -15.54 11.16
N ILE A 148 8.32 -14.92 10.60
CA ILE A 148 7.82 -13.66 11.14
C ILE A 148 7.35 -13.94 12.58
N PRO A 149 7.93 -13.26 13.60
CA PRO A 149 7.56 -13.54 14.97
C PRO A 149 6.08 -13.25 15.16
N GLU A 150 5.31 -14.30 15.47
CA GLU A 150 3.95 -14.15 15.94
C GLU A 150 4.02 -13.60 17.36
N ARG A 151 3.54 -12.38 17.58
CA ARG A 151 3.19 -11.99 18.95
C ARG A 151 1.81 -12.54 19.21
N SER A 152 1.67 -13.29 20.31
CA SER A 152 0.38 -13.67 20.88
C SER A 152 -0.56 -12.48 21.09
N GLU A 153 0.01 -11.28 21.24
CA GLU A 153 -0.70 -10.01 21.44
C GLU A 153 -0.72 -9.11 20.19
N SER A 154 -0.36 -9.63 19.01
CA SER A 154 -0.45 -8.84 17.78
C SER A 154 -1.90 -8.40 17.57
N VAL A 155 -2.08 -7.19 17.05
CA VAL A 155 -3.40 -6.66 16.69
C VAL A 155 -3.41 -6.25 15.22
N THR A 156 -4.59 -6.33 14.61
CA THR A 156 -4.85 -5.76 13.30
C THR A 156 -5.54 -4.42 13.43
N VAL A 157 -5.22 -3.53 12.50
CA VAL A 157 -5.77 -2.19 12.39
C VAL A 157 -6.23 -1.93 10.96
N PRO A 158 -7.11 -0.94 10.72
CA PRO A 158 -7.41 -0.49 9.37
C PRO A 158 -6.12 -0.08 8.65
N CYS A 159 -5.83 -0.70 7.50
CA CYS A 159 -4.65 -0.38 6.70
C CYS A 159 -5.07 0.04 5.29
N HIS A 160 -4.28 0.87 4.63
CA HIS A 160 -4.43 1.23 3.22
C HIS A 160 -3.95 0.10 2.29
N ARG A 161 -2.92 -0.64 2.70
CA ARG A 161 -2.19 -1.73 2.02
C ARG A 161 -1.48 -1.41 0.71
N ASP A 162 -1.46 -0.14 0.34
CA ASP A 162 -0.82 0.38 -0.87
C ASP A 162 -0.21 1.78 -0.63
N TYR A 163 0.13 2.05 0.62
CA TYR A 163 0.52 3.37 1.09
C TYR A 163 1.89 3.80 0.53
N SER A 164 1.91 4.84 -0.30
CA SER A 164 3.13 5.39 -0.92
C SER A 164 2.84 6.74 -1.59
N PRO A 165 3.87 7.55 -1.95
CA PRO A 165 3.68 8.87 -2.57
C PRO A 165 2.81 8.90 -3.83
N ARG A 166 2.64 7.77 -4.52
CA ARG A 166 1.72 7.64 -5.67
C ARG A 166 0.24 7.82 -5.32
N ASN A 167 -0.07 7.72 -4.03
CA ASN A 167 -1.41 7.80 -3.47
C ASN A 167 -1.53 9.00 -2.52
N TRP A 168 -0.52 9.88 -2.44
CA TRP A 168 -0.54 11.07 -1.59
C TRP A 168 -0.79 12.30 -2.45
N MET A 169 -1.86 13.02 -2.15
CA MET A 169 -2.22 14.29 -2.75
C MET A 169 -1.88 15.41 -1.77
N VAL A 170 -1.07 16.37 -2.19
CA VAL A 170 -0.67 17.52 -1.37
C VAL A 170 -1.19 18.78 -2.03
N ASP A 171 -2.01 19.54 -1.30
CA ASP A 171 -2.49 20.83 -1.78
C ASP A 171 -1.50 21.97 -1.49
N GLU A 172 -1.81 23.17 -1.99
CA GLU A 172 -0.97 24.36 -1.84
C GLU A 172 -0.78 24.79 -0.37
N HIS A 173 -1.65 24.34 0.53
CA HIS A 173 -1.56 24.58 1.97
C HIS A 173 -0.77 23.50 2.71
N GLY A 174 -0.26 22.49 1.99
CA GLY A 174 0.47 21.36 2.56
C GLY A 174 -0.43 20.28 3.18
N THR A 175 -1.75 20.34 2.96
CA THR A 175 -2.67 19.32 3.48
C THR A 175 -2.52 18.04 2.69
N LEU A 176 -2.19 16.94 3.40
CA LEU A 176 -2.09 15.62 2.80
C LEU A 176 -3.45 14.92 2.79
N ARG A 177 -3.85 14.49 1.59
CA ARG A 177 -4.99 13.60 1.35
C ARG A 177 -4.49 12.31 0.71
N VAL A 178 -5.19 11.21 0.96
CA VAL A 178 -4.79 9.90 0.44
C VAL A 178 -5.86 9.34 -0.45
N ILE A 179 -5.47 8.77 -1.58
CA ILE A 179 -6.35 8.23 -2.62
C ILE A 179 -6.11 6.73 -2.82
N ASP A 180 -7.03 6.09 -3.54
CA ASP A 180 -6.97 4.67 -3.94
C ASP A 180 -7.02 3.64 -2.81
N PHE A 181 -8.22 3.46 -2.24
CA PHE A 181 -8.49 2.51 -1.17
C PHE A 181 -8.87 1.10 -1.66
N GLY A 182 -8.59 0.75 -2.92
CA GLY A 182 -8.98 -0.54 -3.49
C GLY A 182 -8.37 -1.78 -2.80
N LEU A 183 -7.31 -1.58 -2.01
CA LEU A 183 -6.64 -2.62 -1.21
C LEU A 183 -6.86 -2.48 0.30
N ALA A 184 -7.58 -1.45 0.74
CA ALA A 184 -7.77 -1.13 2.15
C ALA A 184 -8.42 -2.28 2.95
N GLY A 185 -8.15 -2.31 4.24
CA GLY A 185 -8.77 -3.22 5.21
C GLY A 185 -7.79 -3.71 6.27
N TRP A 186 -8.29 -4.54 7.17
CA TRP A 186 -7.61 -4.98 8.39
C TRP A 186 -6.33 -5.81 8.18
N ASP A 187 -5.20 -5.33 8.66
CA ASP A 187 -3.91 -6.01 8.58
C ASP A 187 -3.02 -5.59 9.75
N LEU A 188 -1.80 -6.15 9.82
CA LEU A 188 -0.79 -5.62 10.72
C LEU A 188 -0.37 -4.22 10.24
N ALA A 189 -0.23 -3.26 11.17
CA ALA A 189 0.16 -1.87 10.87
C ALA A 189 1.41 -1.78 9.97
N VAL A 190 2.38 -2.68 10.19
CA VAL A 190 3.64 -2.75 9.42
C VAL A 190 3.46 -2.96 7.93
N ARG A 191 2.28 -3.46 7.51
CA ARG A 191 1.93 -3.64 6.11
C ARG A 191 2.05 -2.34 5.31
N ASP A 192 1.66 -1.21 5.91
CA ASP A 192 1.64 0.09 5.23
C ASP A 192 3.00 0.77 5.15
N PHE A 193 3.97 0.36 5.98
CA PHE A 193 5.35 0.85 5.87
C PHE A 193 6.14 0.10 4.79
N SER A 194 5.72 -1.12 4.43
CA SER A 194 6.50 -2.04 3.61
C SER A 194 6.99 -1.46 2.29
N ARG A 195 6.19 -0.65 1.59
CA ARG A 195 6.63 -0.03 0.34
C ARG A 195 7.61 1.11 0.56
N LEU A 196 7.36 1.96 1.56
CA LEU A 196 8.23 3.09 1.88
C LEU A 196 9.61 2.62 2.33
N ALA A 197 9.65 1.59 3.19
CA ALA A 197 10.86 1.03 3.77
C ALA A 197 11.95 0.72 2.73
N HIS A 198 11.62 -0.01 1.67
CA HIS A 198 12.62 -0.43 0.68
C HIS A 198 12.73 0.47 -0.55
N ARG A 199 11.69 1.26 -0.87
CA ARG A 199 11.71 2.12 -2.06
C ARG A 199 12.30 3.49 -1.79
N ILE A 200 12.15 3.99 -0.57
CA ILE A 200 12.47 5.38 -0.24
C ILE A 200 13.43 5.41 0.95
N TRP A 201 13.00 4.90 2.10
CA TRP A 201 13.73 5.05 3.36
C TRP A 201 15.08 4.35 3.36
N LEU A 202 15.22 3.22 2.67
CA LEU A 202 16.50 2.54 2.49
C LEU A 202 17.60 3.45 1.91
N PHE A 203 17.21 4.43 1.09
CA PHE A 203 18.14 5.37 0.45
C PHE A 203 18.08 6.76 1.08
N ARG A 204 17.06 7.04 1.90
CA ARG A 204 16.72 8.34 2.47
C ARG A 204 16.23 8.17 3.92
N PRO A 205 17.12 7.78 4.86
CA PRO A 205 16.73 7.49 6.24
C PRO A 205 16.09 8.69 6.96
N GLU A 206 16.44 9.92 6.59
CA GLU A 206 15.83 11.13 7.13
C GLU A 206 14.32 11.22 6.84
N LEU A 207 13.86 10.61 5.75
CA LEU A 207 12.43 10.53 5.43
C LEU A 207 11.71 9.51 6.32
N ARG A 208 12.40 8.44 6.73
CA ARG A 208 11.89 7.49 7.73
C ARG A 208 11.71 8.19 9.08
N GLU A 209 12.70 8.96 9.50
CA GLU A 209 12.67 9.72 10.75
C GLU A 209 11.52 10.73 10.76
N ALA A 210 11.39 11.52 9.68
CA ALA A 210 10.30 12.48 9.54
C ALA A 210 8.93 11.78 9.57
N PHE A 211 8.80 10.64 8.87
CA PHE A 211 7.59 9.84 8.88
C PHE A 211 7.21 9.37 10.27
N PHE A 212 8.11 8.71 11.00
CA PHE A 212 7.80 8.20 12.33
C PHE A 212 7.66 9.29 13.40
N SER A 213 8.28 10.46 13.19
CA SER A 213 7.98 11.67 13.99
C SER A 213 6.51 12.09 13.84
N GLY A 214 5.95 11.98 12.63
CA GLY A 214 4.53 12.22 12.38
C GLY A 214 3.63 11.09 12.87
N TYR A 215 4.05 9.83 12.69
CA TYR A 215 3.30 8.64 13.12
C TYR A 215 3.19 8.54 14.65
N GLY A 216 4.10 9.18 15.39
CA GLY A 216 4.04 9.34 16.84
C GLY A 216 4.72 8.25 17.66
N ARG A 217 5.23 7.19 17.01
CA ARG A 217 6.08 6.17 17.66
C ARG A 217 7.00 5.48 16.66
N GLN A 218 8.09 4.90 17.15
CA GLN A 218 8.92 3.99 16.35
C GLN A 218 8.31 2.58 16.31
N LEU A 219 8.81 1.77 15.39
CA LEU A 219 8.64 0.32 15.42
C LEU A 219 9.52 -0.27 16.51
N ASP A 220 9.04 -1.36 17.12
CA ASP A 220 9.91 -2.19 17.95
C ASP A 220 10.56 -3.33 17.13
N GLU A 221 11.43 -4.11 17.79
CA GLU A 221 12.19 -5.17 17.13
C GLU A 221 11.33 -6.24 16.44
N VAL A 222 10.13 -6.52 16.97
CA VAL A 222 9.24 -7.50 16.36
C VAL A 222 8.55 -6.89 15.15
N GLU A 223 8.08 -5.65 15.26
CA GLU A 223 7.50 -4.93 14.13
C GLU A 223 8.50 -4.71 12.99
N ASP A 224 9.77 -4.42 13.30
CA ASP A 224 10.84 -4.32 12.29
C ASP A 224 11.05 -5.67 11.56
N ARG A 225 11.08 -6.81 12.29
CA ARG A 225 11.16 -8.14 11.66
C ARG A 225 9.91 -8.47 10.83
N GLN A 226 8.73 -8.10 11.29
CA GLN A 226 7.49 -8.26 10.52
C GLN A 226 7.54 -7.43 9.23
N LEU A 227 8.03 -6.19 9.32
CA LEU A 227 8.21 -5.29 8.19
C LEU A 227 9.13 -5.92 7.13
N ASP A 228 10.26 -6.51 7.53
CA ASP A 228 11.17 -7.21 6.62
C ASP A 228 10.48 -8.31 5.82
N GLY A 229 9.67 -9.16 6.48
CA GLY A 229 8.88 -10.18 5.81
C GLY A 229 7.88 -9.60 4.79
N PHE A 230 7.22 -8.48 5.12
CA PHE A 230 6.35 -7.77 4.18
C PHE A 230 7.12 -7.14 3.00
N VAL A 231 8.33 -6.62 3.24
CA VAL A 231 9.23 -6.07 2.22
C VAL A 231 9.64 -7.17 1.24
N VAL A 232 10.08 -8.33 1.73
CA VAL A 232 10.46 -9.49 0.90
C VAL A 232 9.28 -9.92 0.04
N MET A 233 8.09 -10.08 0.62
CA MET A 233 6.87 -10.38 -0.14
C MET A 233 6.55 -9.32 -1.20
N SER A 234 6.77 -8.04 -0.88
CA SER A 234 6.54 -6.94 -1.83
C SER A 234 7.51 -7.03 -3.00
N ALA A 235 8.80 -7.26 -2.74
CA ALA A 235 9.83 -7.40 -3.77
C ALA A 235 9.50 -8.53 -4.75
N VAL A 236 9.15 -9.72 -4.25
CA VAL A 236 8.77 -10.87 -5.09
C VAL A 236 7.50 -10.57 -5.91
N ARG A 237 6.50 -9.87 -5.34
CA ARG A 237 5.30 -9.46 -6.10
C ARG A 237 5.61 -8.46 -7.20
N VAL A 238 6.50 -7.50 -6.94
CA VAL A 238 6.94 -6.53 -7.96
C VAL A 238 7.75 -7.23 -9.04
N MET A 239 8.60 -8.17 -8.67
CA MET A 239 9.40 -8.97 -9.60
C MET A 239 8.51 -9.79 -10.54
N LEU A 240 7.52 -10.51 -10.01
CA LEU A 240 6.56 -11.27 -10.83
C LEU A 240 5.77 -10.36 -11.78
N ARG A 241 5.35 -9.18 -11.31
CA ARG A 241 4.67 -8.20 -12.16
C ARG A 241 5.57 -7.70 -13.28
N ALA A 242 6.80 -7.33 -12.95
CA ALA A 242 7.81 -6.89 -13.90
C ALA A 242 8.09 -7.95 -14.96
N HIS A 243 8.23 -9.21 -14.54
CA HIS A 243 8.39 -10.36 -15.44
C HIS A 243 7.22 -10.46 -16.43
N ASN A 244 5.97 -10.41 -15.95
CA ASN A 244 4.78 -10.45 -16.81
C ASN A 244 4.68 -9.24 -17.78
N GLN A 245 5.32 -8.13 -17.44
CA GLN A 245 5.40 -6.92 -18.28
C GLN A 245 6.65 -6.91 -19.18
N ASN A 246 7.48 -7.96 -19.14
CA ASN A 246 8.78 -8.03 -19.80
C ASN A 246 9.77 -6.93 -19.39
N ASP A 247 9.61 -6.33 -18.21
CA ASP A 247 10.53 -5.34 -17.65
C ASP A 247 11.70 -6.02 -16.93
N ARG A 248 12.72 -6.41 -17.71
CA ARG A 248 13.94 -7.05 -17.19
C ARG A 248 14.71 -6.16 -16.21
N ALA A 249 14.67 -4.84 -16.39
CA ALA A 249 15.37 -3.91 -15.51
C ALA A 249 14.71 -3.87 -14.12
N ALA A 250 13.38 -3.87 -14.04
CA ALA A 250 12.65 -3.99 -12.78
C ALA A 250 12.91 -5.34 -12.10
N VAL A 251 12.90 -6.46 -12.84
CA VAL A 251 13.23 -7.79 -12.27
C VAL A 251 14.61 -7.76 -11.60
N GLN A 252 15.63 -7.21 -12.27
CA GLN A 252 16.98 -7.14 -11.71
C GLN A 252 17.08 -6.19 -10.52
N ARG A 253 16.32 -5.09 -10.50
CA ARG A 253 16.25 -4.21 -9.32
C ARG A 253 15.69 -4.96 -8.10
N GLU A 254 14.61 -5.71 -8.26
CA GLU A 254 14.04 -6.50 -7.16
C GLU A 254 14.97 -7.62 -6.69
N ARG A 255 15.68 -8.26 -7.62
CA ARG A 255 16.66 -9.30 -7.28
C ARG A 255 17.81 -8.76 -6.42
N ARG A 256 18.34 -7.58 -6.78
CA ARG A 256 19.37 -6.91 -5.97
C ARG A 256 18.86 -6.53 -4.58
N LEU A 257 17.60 -6.12 -4.47
CA LEU A 257 16.97 -5.86 -3.19
C LEU A 257 16.88 -7.13 -2.34
N LEU A 258 16.42 -8.26 -2.89
CA LEU A 258 16.37 -9.53 -2.18
C LEU A 258 17.75 -9.97 -1.69
N ALA A 259 18.78 -9.87 -2.55
CA ALA A 259 20.16 -10.19 -2.17
C ALA A 259 20.66 -9.32 -1.01
N ARG A 260 20.36 -8.01 -1.03
CA ARG A 260 20.72 -7.09 0.05
C ARG A 260 20.02 -7.45 1.36
N LEU A 261 18.71 -7.73 1.32
CA LEU A 261 17.95 -8.11 2.51
C LEU A 261 18.49 -9.42 3.10
N ASN A 262 18.79 -10.42 2.26
CA ASN A 262 19.33 -11.69 2.73
C ASN A 262 20.71 -11.53 3.40
N ALA A 263 21.57 -10.66 2.86
CA ALA A 263 22.88 -10.38 3.45
C ALA A 263 22.78 -9.72 4.83
N VAL A 264 21.85 -8.78 5.02
CA VAL A 264 21.60 -8.14 6.31
C VAL A 264 21.06 -9.16 7.32
N SER A 265 20.11 -10.00 6.92
CA SER A 265 19.52 -11.03 7.77
C SER A 265 20.41 -12.25 8.04
N ALA A 266 21.61 -12.32 7.47
CA ALA A 266 22.59 -13.40 7.69
C ALA A 266 23.81 -12.94 8.51
N GLY A 267 23.98 -11.63 8.71
CA GLY A 267 25.10 -11.04 9.45
C GLY A 267 24.75 -10.51 10.84
N GLY A 268 23.51 -10.68 11.29
CA GLY A 268 23.03 -10.37 12.65
C GLY A 268 22.56 -11.65 13.34
#